data_AF-A0AAV2KSN1-F1
#
_entry.id   AF-A0AAV2KSN1-F1
#
_cell.length_a   1.000
_cell.length_b   1.000
_cell.length_c   1.000
_cell.angle_alpha   90.00
_cell.angle_beta   90.00
_cell.angle_gamma   90.00
#
_symmetry.space_group_name_H-M   'P 1'
#
loop_
_entity.id
_entity.type
_entity.pdbx_description
1 polymer ?
#
loop_
_entity_poly.entity_id
_entity_poly.type
_entity_poly.pdbx_seq_one_letter_code
_entity_poly.pdbx_strand_id
1 'polypeptide(L)'
;MSISIQRAAAWVLDHYYSDFPVHNPAVLNLPKSILSKKASAFKIYSLGEENSTGNSTGQSRAMIAAAARRRDNSHNEYYYEEAEMERRVRKRKARLVVAVEEAFTHIKRHQDEPTPSSPKHPREVMDPREAAQAIFAPMARAMQKYLRATRQQSYHTMESIINHLQFCITHNMTPKAFLERYLALGPTLQYLDHGRGRQWTLVSEDAVTSALRQGLVFSLKRPDFSLVVSVTPLPFLALGEEFVDPKSHKFVMKLQSETSV
;
A
#
# COMPACT_ATOMS: atom_id res chain seq x y z
N MET A 1 -1.36 -34.35 6.11
CA MET A 1 0.01 -33.82 5.93
C MET A 1 0.16 -32.61 6.84
N SER A 2 1.07 -32.65 7.81
CA SER A 2 1.39 -31.49 8.64
C SER A 2 2.17 -30.47 7.84
N ILE A 3 1.78 -29.19 7.89
CA ILE A 3 2.54 -28.10 7.27
C ILE A 3 3.85 -27.90 8.06
N SER A 4 4.99 -27.77 7.36
CA SER A 4 6.31 -27.54 7.98
C SER A 4 6.58 -26.06 8.20
N ILE A 5 7.54 -25.73 9.07
CA ILE A 5 7.98 -24.34 9.31
C ILE A 5 8.42 -23.68 7.99
N GLN A 6 9.21 -24.37 7.17
CA GLN A 6 9.65 -23.84 5.87
C GLN A 6 8.47 -23.52 4.94
N ARG A 7 7.46 -24.40 4.88
CA ARG A 7 6.28 -24.18 4.03
C ARG A 7 5.41 -23.05 4.56
N ALA A 8 5.27 -22.96 5.88
CA ALA A 8 4.58 -21.85 6.54
C ALA A 8 5.29 -20.51 6.30
N ALA A 9 6.63 -20.48 6.38
CA ALA A 9 7.45 -19.32 6.09
C ALA A 9 7.22 -18.79 4.66
N ALA A 10 7.23 -19.67 3.66
CA ALA A 10 6.96 -19.28 2.27
C ALA A 10 5.54 -18.71 2.11
N TRP A 11 4.54 -19.34 2.74
CA TRP A 11 3.15 -18.89 2.72
C TRP A 11 3.00 -17.50 3.37
N VAL A 12 3.61 -17.28 4.54
CA VAL A 12 3.61 -16.00 5.23
C VAL A 12 4.24 -14.91 4.37
N LEU A 13 5.33 -15.20 3.65
CA LEU A 13 5.95 -14.22 2.76
C LEU A 13 5.01 -13.83 1.61
N ASP A 14 4.36 -14.81 0.99
CA ASP A 14 3.40 -14.57 -0.11
C ASP A 14 2.23 -13.68 0.33
N HIS A 15 1.69 -13.95 1.53
CA HIS A 15 0.61 -13.16 2.13
C HIS A 15 1.10 -11.80 2.61
N TYR A 16 2.30 -11.72 3.19
CA TYR A 16 2.89 -10.47 3.64
C TYR A 16 2.98 -9.45 2.50
N TYR A 17 3.43 -9.88 1.33
CA TYR A 17 3.55 -9.01 0.17
C TYR A 17 2.21 -8.67 -0.49
N SER A 18 1.14 -9.40 -0.17
CA SER A 18 -0.22 -9.18 -0.68
C SER A 18 -1.07 -8.32 0.27
N ASP A 19 -0.99 -8.61 1.57
CA ASP A 19 -1.89 -8.12 2.60
C ASP A 19 -1.34 -6.91 3.36
N PHE A 20 -0.01 -6.73 3.40
CA PHE A 20 0.63 -5.64 4.16
C PHE A 20 1.28 -4.61 3.24
N PRO A 21 0.55 -3.55 2.84
CA PRO A 21 1.12 -2.44 2.08
C PRO A 21 2.08 -1.55 2.92
N VAL A 22 2.17 -1.80 4.24
CA VAL A 22 2.90 -0.99 5.21
C VAL A 22 4.42 -1.07 5.02
N HIS A 23 4.93 -2.15 4.44
CA HIS A 23 6.37 -2.32 4.28
C HIS A 23 6.81 -2.27 2.83
N ASN A 24 6.47 -1.18 2.14
CA ASN A 24 7.18 -0.81 0.93
C ASN A 24 8.55 -0.23 1.32
N PRO A 25 9.69 -0.91 1.06
CA PRO A 25 11.02 -0.37 1.33
C PRO A 25 11.28 0.95 0.57
N ALA A 26 10.54 1.22 -0.51
CA ALA A 26 10.57 2.51 -1.16
C ALA A 26 9.96 3.62 -0.29
N VAL A 27 8.98 3.34 0.56
CA VAL A 27 8.28 4.30 1.44
C VAL A 27 9.07 4.57 2.73
N LEU A 28 9.75 3.56 3.27
CA LEU A 28 10.51 3.64 4.53
C LEU A 28 11.81 4.45 4.47
N ASN A 29 12.22 4.93 3.29
CA ASN A 29 13.23 5.97 3.25
C ASN A 29 12.61 7.24 3.83
N LEU A 30 12.80 7.43 5.14
CA LEU A 30 12.58 8.70 5.84
C LEU A 30 13.00 9.84 4.92
N PRO A 31 12.21 10.92 4.82
CA PRO A 31 12.67 12.12 4.13
C PRO A 31 14.10 12.43 4.58
N LYS A 32 15.03 12.56 3.63
CA LYS A 32 16.42 12.92 3.93
C LYS A 32 16.50 14.19 4.79
N SER A 33 15.44 15.01 4.86
CA SER A 33 15.32 16.14 5.79
C SER A 33 15.45 15.74 7.26
N ILE A 34 14.97 14.58 7.69
CA ILE A 34 15.08 14.13 9.10
C ILE A 34 16.50 13.64 9.40
N LEU A 35 17.12 12.90 8.48
CA LEU A 35 18.52 12.48 8.60
C LEU A 35 19.50 13.66 8.43
N SER A 36 19.18 14.60 7.53
CA SER A 36 19.97 15.80 7.25
C SER A 36 19.84 16.85 8.34
N LYS A 37 18.67 17.06 8.96
CA LYS A 37 18.52 17.94 10.13
C LYS A 37 19.31 17.39 11.32
N LYS A 38 19.41 16.06 11.47
CA LYS A 38 20.28 15.43 12.48
C LYS A 38 21.76 15.59 12.17
N ALA A 39 22.16 15.55 10.90
CA ALA A 39 23.57 15.69 10.48
C ALA A 39 24.06 17.16 10.42
N SER A 40 23.19 18.13 10.10
CA SER A 40 23.57 19.54 9.95
C SER A 40 23.69 20.30 11.27
N ALA A 41 23.30 19.71 12.40
CA ALA A 41 23.30 20.36 13.71
C ALA A 41 24.67 20.35 14.41
N PHE A 42 25.68 19.68 13.86
CA PHE A 42 27.04 19.66 14.42
C PHE A 42 28.08 20.13 13.39
N LYS A 43 28.28 21.44 13.34
CA LYS A 43 29.57 22.03 12.93
C LYS A 43 30.02 22.96 14.05
N ILE A 44 30.76 22.38 15.00
CA ILE A 44 31.50 23.14 16.01
C ILE A 44 32.89 23.38 15.42
N TYR A 45 33.13 24.60 14.96
CA TYR A 45 34.50 25.05 14.67
C TYR A 45 35.11 25.47 16.00
N SER A 46 36.03 24.67 16.54
CA SER A 46 36.89 25.15 17.63
C SER A 46 37.96 26.03 17.00
N LEU A 47 37.73 27.34 17.01
CA LEU A 47 38.78 28.31 16.74
C LEU A 47 39.68 28.32 17.98
N GLY A 48 40.94 27.94 17.78
CA GLY A 48 41.96 27.92 18.82
C GLY A 48 42.10 29.29 19.47
N GLU A 49 42.00 29.24 20.81
CA GLU A 49 42.57 30.12 21.84
C GLU A 49 43.11 31.49 21.42
N GLU A 50 42.48 32.55 21.94
CA GLU A 50 43.18 33.45 22.86
C GLU A 50 42.20 34.24 23.73
N ASN A 51 42.38 34.07 25.05
CA ASN A 51 42.22 35.05 26.12
C ASN A 51 41.01 36.03 26.05
N SER A 52 39.92 35.72 26.76
CA SER A 52 39.20 36.72 27.57
C SER A 52 38.06 36.11 28.41
N THR A 53 37.92 36.69 29.59
CA THR A 53 36.98 36.42 30.66
C THR A 53 35.51 36.42 30.24
N GLY A 54 34.73 35.47 30.76
CA GLY A 54 33.27 35.60 30.94
C GLY A 54 32.37 34.65 30.14
N ASN A 55 31.71 33.74 30.86
CA ASN A 55 30.35 33.22 30.58
C ASN A 55 30.10 32.13 29.51
N SER A 56 31.11 31.39 29.04
CA SER A 56 30.94 30.38 27.98
C SER A 56 30.25 29.05 28.38
N THR A 57 30.20 28.71 29.67
CA THR A 57 29.59 27.46 30.18
C THR A 57 28.06 27.48 30.15
N GLY A 58 27.43 28.67 30.28
CA GLY A 58 25.97 28.83 30.26
C GLY A 58 25.37 28.66 28.87
N GLN A 59 26.05 29.12 27.82
CA GLN A 59 25.56 29.00 26.44
C GLN A 59 25.59 27.55 25.94
N SER A 60 26.62 26.78 26.31
CA SER A 60 26.69 25.35 25.96
C SER A 60 25.58 24.54 26.63
N ARG A 61 25.28 24.79 27.91
CA ARG A 61 24.13 24.16 28.61
C ARG A 61 22.78 24.61 28.05
N ALA A 62 22.63 25.88 27.70
CA ALA A 62 21.41 26.41 27.09
C ALA A 62 21.16 25.82 25.70
N MET A 63 22.21 25.62 24.88
CA MET A 63 22.10 24.93 23.59
C MET A 63 21.74 23.45 23.76
N ILE A 64 22.33 22.75 24.72
CA ILE A 64 21.99 21.35 25.03
C ILE A 64 20.54 21.23 25.53
N ALA A 65 20.09 22.14 26.40
CA ALA A 65 18.71 22.18 26.88
C ALA A 65 17.71 22.57 25.78
N ALA A 66 18.07 23.49 24.89
CA ALA A 66 17.26 23.85 23.72
C ALA A 66 17.20 22.70 22.69
N ALA A 67 18.30 21.96 22.50
CA ALA A 67 18.32 20.75 21.68
C ALA A 67 17.47 19.62 22.27
N ALA A 68 17.46 19.46 23.60
CA ALA A 68 16.58 18.52 24.29
C ALA A 68 15.10 18.89 24.10
N ARG A 69 14.72 20.18 24.23
CA ARG A 69 13.35 20.64 23.96
C ARG A 69 12.94 20.51 22.48
N ARG A 70 13.87 20.65 21.54
CA ARG A 70 13.63 20.40 20.10
C ARG A 70 13.45 18.91 19.78
N ARG A 71 14.08 18.01 20.55
CA ARG A 71 13.96 16.56 20.40
C ARG A 71 12.57 16.05 20.77
N ASP A 72 11.95 16.61 21.80
CA ASP A 72 10.56 16.25 22.19
C ASP A 72 9.52 16.81 21.20
N ASN A 73 9.79 17.96 20.57
CA ASN A 73 8.95 18.54 19.53
C ASN A 73 9.03 17.80 18.18
N SER A 74 10.01 16.91 18.01
CA SER A 74 10.24 16.14 16.78
C SER A 74 9.15 15.11 16.51
N HIS A 75 8.46 14.59 17.53
CA HIS A 75 7.38 13.62 17.34
C HIS A 75 6.10 14.30 16.81
N ASN A 76 5.82 15.52 17.27
CA ASN A 76 4.71 16.34 16.78
C ASN A 76 4.98 16.81 15.33
N GLU A 77 6.21 17.19 15.01
CA GLU A 77 6.64 17.53 13.64
C GLU A 77 6.46 16.34 12.67
N TYR A 78 6.75 15.11 13.11
CA TYR A 78 6.53 13.90 12.31
C TYR A 78 5.04 13.70 11.96
N TYR A 79 4.15 13.87 12.94
CA TYR A 79 2.72 13.75 12.72
C TYR A 79 2.21 14.77 11.68
N TYR A 80 2.65 16.03 11.76
CA TYR A 80 2.26 17.05 10.79
C TYR A 80 2.86 16.80 9.40
N GLU A 81 4.10 16.33 9.29
CA GLU A 81 4.71 15.95 8.01
C GLU A 81 3.99 14.77 7.36
N GLU A 82 3.60 13.75 8.15
CA GLU A 82 2.84 12.60 7.69
C GLU A 82 1.45 13.01 7.19
N ALA A 83 0.73 13.83 7.97
CA ALA A 83 -0.55 14.40 7.57
C ALA A 83 -0.44 15.26 6.30
N GLU A 84 0.63 16.04 6.14
CA GLU A 84 0.87 16.83 4.93
C GLU A 84 1.20 15.94 3.71
N MET A 85 1.99 14.87 3.91
CA MET A 85 2.24 13.85 2.89
C MET A 85 0.94 13.19 2.44
N GLU A 86 0.11 12.77 3.38
CA GLU A 86 -1.18 12.14 3.11
C GLU A 86 -2.12 13.10 2.37
N ARG A 87 -2.17 14.36 2.79
CA ARG A 87 -2.93 15.42 2.11
C ARG A 87 -2.43 15.61 0.67
N ARG A 88 -1.11 15.60 0.44
CA ARG A 88 -0.52 15.70 -0.90
C ARG A 88 -0.88 14.50 -1.77
N VAL A 89 -0.82 13.28 -1.24
CA VAL A 89 -1.20 12.06 -1.95
C VAL A 89 -2.68 12.11 -2.33
N ARG A 90 -3.56 12.45 -1.39
CA ARG A 90 -5.01 12.58 -1.62
C ARG A 90 -5.33 13.62 -2.70
N LYS A 91 -4.70 14.79 -2.65
CA LYS A 91 -4.84 15.85 -3.68
C LYS A 91 -4.39 15.37 -5.06
N ARG A 92 -3.28 14.62 -5.14
CA ARG A 92 -2.76 14.08 -6.41
C ARG A 92 -3.64 12.95 -6.93
N LYS A 93 -4.16 12.09 -6.04
CA LYS A 93 -5.13 11.04 -6.37
C LYS A 93 -6.38 11.63 -7.03
N ALA A 94 -7.00 12.63 -6.40
CA ALA A 94 -8.18 13.29 -6.95
C ALA A 94 -7.93 13.87 -8.36
N ARG A 95 -6.78 14.55 -8.55
CA ARG A 95 -6.38 15.09 -9.86
C ARG A 95 -6.15 14.00 -10.91
N LEU A 96 -5.58 12.86 -10.52
CA LEU A 96 -5.39 11.73 -11.42
C LEU A 96 -6.72 11.13 -11.84
N VAL A 97 -7.65 10.93 -10.89
CA VAL A 97 -8.99 10.40 -11.18
C VAL A 97 -9.70 11.28 -12.21
N VAL A 98 -9.76 12.58 -11.98
CA VAL A 98 -10.41 13.54 -12.90
C VAL A 98 -9.75 13.51 -14.29
N ALA A 99 -8.42 13.57 -14.37
CA ALA A 99 -7.72 13.58 -15.65
C ALA A 99 -7.92 12.29 -16.46
N VAL A 100 -8.03 11.14 -15.78
CA VAL A 100 -8.30 9.86 -16.45
C VAL A 100 -9.75 9.78 -16.90
N GLU A 101 -10.71 10.21 -16.07
CA GLU A 101 -12.12 10.26 -16.46
C GLU A 101 -12.33 11.15 -17.68
N GLU A 102 -11.76 12.36 -17.69
CA GLU A 102 -11.79 13.27 -18.85
C GLU A 102 -11.20 12.60 -20.10
N ALA A 103 -10.01 12.00 -20.00
CA ALA A 103 -9.36 11.37 -21.14
C ALA A 103 -10.16 10.19 -21.73
N PHE A 104 -10.81 9.38 -20.89
CA PHE A 104 -11.68 8.30 -21.36
C PHE A 104 -12.98 8.83 -22.00
N THR A 105 -13.51 9.98 -21.54
CA THR A 105 -14.64 10.62 -22.23
C THR A 105 -14.27 11.13 -23.63
N HIS A 106 -13.01 11.52 -23.86
CA HIS A 106 -12.55 11.90 -25.19
C HIS A 106 -12.60 10.72 -26.18
N ILE A 107 -12.23 9.51 -25.76
CA ILE A 107 -12.37 8.31 -26.62
C ILE A 107 -13.83 8.02 -26.93
N LYS A 108 -14.69 8.03 -25.90
CA LYS A 108 -16.11 7.73 -26.10
C LYS A 108 -16.76 8.72 -27.06
N ARG A 109 -16.44 10.02 -26.94
CA ARG A 109 -16.89 11.04 -27.90
C ARG A 109 -16.35 10.80 -29.31
N HIS A 110 -15.10 10.42 -29.47
CA HIS A 110 -14.54 10.05 -30.78
C HIS A 110 -15.21 8.80 -31.40
N GLN A 111 -15.71 7.87 -30.58
CA GLN A 111 -16.46 6.70 -31.03
C GLN A 111 -17.93 7.01 -31.35
N ASP A 112 -18.55 7.95 -30.61
CA ASP A 112 -19.96 8.32 -30.73
C ASP A 112 -20.23 9.47 -31.72
N GLU A 113 -19.22 10.21 -32.20
CA GLU A 113 -19.39 11.35 -33.11
C GLU A 113 -19.85 10.88 -34.51
N PRO A 114 -21.07 11.23 -34.96
CA PRO A 114 -21.55 10.91 -36.28
C PRO A 114 -21.13 12.02 -37.25
N THR A 115 -19.83 12.20 -37.50
CA THR A 115 -19.40 13.14 -38.54
C THR A 115 -19.90 12.63 -39.90
N PRO A 116 -20.60 13.44 -40.70
CA PRO A 116 -20.96 13.05 -42.05
C PRO A 116 -19.66 12.78 -42.81
N SER A 117 -19.56 11.57 -43.35
CA SER A 117 -18.42 11.11 -44.14
C SER A 117 -18.17 12.05 -45.32
N SER A 118 -17.31 13.04 -45.14
CA SER A 118 -16.72 13.73 -46.28
C SER A 118 -15.79 12.72 -46.98
N PRO A 119 -15.90 12.53 -48.30
CA PRO A 119 -15.28 11.43 -49.02
C PRO A 119 -13.75 11.54 -49.19
N LYS A 120 -13.08 12.40 -48.41
CA LYS A 120 -11.63 12.69 -48.54
C LYS A 120 -10.75 12.09 -47.45
N HIS A 121 -11.31 11.59 -46.36
CA HIS A 121 -10.57 10.83 -45.36
C HIS A 121 -11.37 9.59 -44.96
N PRO A 122 -11.00 8.39 -45.43
CA PRO A 122 -11.54 7.14 -44.92
C PRO A 122 -11.40 7.15 -43.39
N ARG A 123 -12.43 6.69 -42.67
CA ARG A 123 -12.37 6.48 -41.22
C ARG A 123 -11.08 5.75 -40.89
N GLU A 124 -10.06 6.46 -40.42
CA GLU A 124 -8.91 5.83 -39.80
C GLU A 124 -9.43 5.28 -38.48
N VAL A 125 -9.74 3.98 -38.49
CA VAL A 125 -9.92 3.21 -37.28
C VAL A 125 -8.61 3.35 -36.51
N MET A 126 -8.59 4.26 -35.55
CA MET A 126 -7.37 4.58 -34.79
C MET A 126 -6.85 3.28 -34.16
N ASP A 127 -5.58 2.96 -34.38
CA ASP A 127 -4.94 1.80 -33.78
C ASP A 127 -5.11 1.89 -32.25
N PRO A 128 -5.57 0.84 -31.54
CA PRO A 128 -5.70 0.86 -30.09
C PRO A 128 -4.45 1.36 -29.35
N ARG A 129 -3.25 1.18 -29.93
CA ARG A 129 -2.00 1.72 -29.40
C ARG A 129 -1.89 3.24 -29.58
N GLU A 130 -2.29 3.77 -30.73
CA GLU A 130 -2.33 5.20 -31.02
C GLU A 130 -3.38 5.90 -30.13
N ALA A 131 -4.55 5.27 -29.97
CA ALA A 131 -5.58 5.72 -29.04
C ALA A 131 -5.05 5.85 -27.61
N ALA A 132 -4.34 4.82 -27.14
CA ALA A 132 -3.72 4.82 -25.82
C ALA A 132 -2.66 5.93 -25.67
N GLN A 133 -1.85 6.20 -26.69
CA GLN A 133 -0.88 7.29 -26.66
C GLN A 133 -1.56 8.67 -26.60
N ALA A 134 -2.60 8.88 -27.42
CA ALA A 134 -3.36 10.12 -27.47
C ALA A 134 -4.00 10.45 -26.12
N ILE A 135 -4.60 9.46 -25.44
CA ILE A 135 -5.19 9.69 -24.12
C ILE A 135 -4.18 9.71 -22.97
N PHE A 136 -3.03 9.06 -23.12
CA PHE A 136 -1.98 9.13 -22.11
C PHE A 136 -1.42 10.54 -21.98
N ALA A 137 -1.24 11.27 -23.09
CA ALA A 137 -0.67 12.62 -23.10
C ALA A 137 -1.31 13.60 -22.09
N PRO A 138 -2.65 13.82 -22.06
CA PRO A 138 -3.29 14.74 -21.11
C PRO A 138 -3.21 14.25 -19.65
N MET A 139 -3.24 12.94 -19.39
CA MET A 139 -3.18 12.38 -18.03
C MET A 139 -1.74 12.17 -17.49
N ALA A 140 -0.73 12.12 -18.37
CA ALA A 140 0.64 11.72 -18.05
C ALA A 140 1.23 12.49 -16.87
N ARG A 141 1.03 13.81 -16.84
CA ARG A 141 1.54 14.67 -15.76
C ARG A 141 0.87 14.38 -14.42
N ALA A 142 -0.44 14.14 -14.40
CA ALA A 142 -1.15 13.78 -13.18
C ALA A 142 -0.68 12.41 -12.67
N MET A 143 -0.49 11.46 -13.59
CA MET A 143 -0.03 10.11 -13.29
C MET A 143 1.39 10.10 -12.72
N GLN A 144 2.35 10.73 -13.40
CA GLN A 144 3.72 10.85 -12.91
C GLN A 144 3.79 11.53 -11.55
N LYS A 145 2.99 12.59 -11.31
CA LYS A 145 2.96 13.25 -10.00
C LYS A 145 2.43 12.34 -8.90
N TYR A 146 1.39 11.55 -9.18
CA TYR A 146 0.84 10.60 -8.22
C TYR A 146 1.84 9.49 -7.92
N LEU A 147 2.38 8.83 -8.95
CA LEU A 147 3.36 7.76 -8.82
C LEU A 147 4.62 8.19 -8.07
N ARG A 148 5.10 9.43 -8.29
CA ARG A 148 6.23 9.98 -7.50
C ARG A 148 5.86 10.25 -6.04
N ALA A 149 4.61 10.62 -5.76
CA ALA A 149 4.14 10.87 -4.40
C ALA A 149 4.08 9.57 -3.59
N THR A 150 3.61 8.50 -4.24
CA THR A 150 3.46 7.15 -3.68
C THR A 150 4.74 6.32 -3.82
N ARG A 151 5.79 6.88 -4.44
CA ARG A 151 7.08 6.23 -4.72
C ARG A 151 6.96 4.96 -5.56
N GLN A 152 6.00 4.96 -6.48
CA GLN A 152 5.71 3.86 -7.38
C GLN A 152 6.33 4.01 -8.79
N GLN A 153 7.12 5.07 -9.04
CA GLN A 153 7.66 5.35 -10.39
C GLN A 153 8.56 4.24 -10.97
N SER A 154 9.23 3.46 -10.12
CA SER A 154 10.08 2.34 -10.57
C SER A 154 9.26 1.13 -11.01
N TYR A 155 8.00 1.03 -10.57
CA TYR A 155 7.12 -0.11 -10.86
C TYR A 155 6.27 0.09 -12.11
N HIS A 156 6.20 1.32 -12.63
CA HIS A 156 5.33 1.66 -13.74
C HIS A 156 6.10 2.49 -14.76
N THR A 157 6.66 1.80 -15.76
CA THR A 157 7.26 2.47 -16.93
C THR A 157 6.15 3.06 -17.80
N MET A 158 6.50 4.09 -18.56
CA MET A 158 5.57 4.71 -19.52
C MET A 158 5.00 3.66 -20.49
N GLU A 159 5.83 2.76 -20.98
CA GLU A 159 5.42 1.69 -21.89
C GLU A 159 4.44 0.70 -21.22
N SER A 160 4.70 0.29 -19.97
CA SER A 160 3.77 -0.59 -19.23
C SER A 160 2.41 0.08 -19.02
N ILE A 161 2.39 1.38 -18.79
CA ILE A 161 1.15 2.15 -18.62
C ILE A 161 0.37 2.20 -19.94
N ILE A 162 1.05 2.51 -21.05
CA ILE A 162 0.44 2.58 -22.38
C ILE A 162 -0.09 1.21 -22.80
N ASN A 163 0.66 0.12 -22.56
CA ASN A 163 0.20 -1.24 -22.86
C ASN A 163 -1.05 -1.61 -22.06
N HIS A 164 -1.11 -1.25 -20.77
CA HIS A 164 -2.32 -1.47 -19.97
C HIS A 164 -3.50 -0.62 -20.46
N LEU A 165 -3.23 0.60 -20.92
CA LEU A 165 -4.24 1.50 -21.44
C LEU A 165 -4.82 0.98 -22.76
N GLN A 166 -3.96 0.50 -23.66
CA GLN A 166 -4.36 -0.22 -24.88
C GLN A 166 -5.24 -1.42 -24.53
N PHE A 167 -4.86 -2.23 -23.53
CA PHE A 167 -5.68 -3.33 -23.04
C PHE A 167 -7.05 -2.87 -22.52
N CYS A 168 -7.11 -1.77 -21.77
CA CYS A 168 -8.38 -1.21 -21.29
C CYS A 168 -9.27 -0.71 -22.44
N ILE A 169 -8.70 -0.05 -23.44
CA ILE A 169 -9.43 0.46 -24.61
C ILE A 169 -9.99 -0.70 -25.45
N THR A 170 -9.16 -1.71 -25.73
CA THR A 170 -9.55 -2.89 -26.54
C THR A 170 -10.69 -3.71 -25.92
N HIS A 171 -10.82 -3.68 -24.60
CA HIS A 171 -11.86 -4.43 -23.86
C HIS A 171 -12.97 -3.53 -23.30
N ASN A 172 -13.09 -2.28 -23.78
CA ASN A 172 -14.10 -1.31 -23.34
C ASN A 172 -14.19 -1.16 -21.81
N MET A 173 -13.04 -1.19 -21.13
CA MET A 173 -12.98 -1.07 -19.68
C MET A 173 -13.25 0.36 -19.21
N THR A 174 -13.75 0.48 -17.97
CA THR A 174 -14.02 1.79 -17.38
C THR A 174 -12.73 2.49 -16.93
N PRO A 175 -12.74 3.84 -16.82
CA PRO A 175 -11.62 4.59 -16.27
C PRO A 175 -11.20 4.10 -14.87
N LYS A 176 -12.18 3.65 -14.07
CA LYS A 176 -11.95 3.07 -12.74
C LYS A 176 -11.16 1.77 -12.80
N ALA A 177 -11.50 0.86 -13.72
CA ALA A 177 -10.77 -0.40 -13.91
C ALA A 177 -9.30 -0.18 -14.29
N PHE A 178 -9.02 0.81 -15.14
CA PHE A 178 -7.64 1.22 -15.44
C PHE A 178 -6.91 1.72 -14.18
N LEU A 179 -7.58 2.58 -13.39
CA LEU A 179 -7.00 3.20 -12.20
C LEU A 179 -6.74 2.23 -11.05
N GLU A 180 -7.51 1.14 -10.92
CA GLU A 180 -7.34 0.15 -9.85
C GLU A 180 -5.91 -0.37 -9.77
N ARG A 181 -5.26 -0.61 -10.92
CA ARG A 181 -3.87 -1.09 -10.99
C ARG A 181 -2.85 -0.14 -10.35
N TYR A 182 -3.15 1.16 -10.27
CA TYR A 182 -2.23 2.19 -9.77
C TYR A 182 -2.65 2.76 -8.42
N LEU A 183 -3.96 2.78 -8.14
CA LEU A 183 -4.52 3.30 -6.89
C LEU A 183 -4.55 2.27 -5.77
N ALA A 184 -4.65 0.98 -6.11
CA ALA A 184 -4.38 -0.07 -5.15
C ALA A 184 -2.89 -0.01 -4.79
N LEU A 185 -2.59 -0.12 -3.50
CA LEU A 185 -1.25 -0.46 -3.05
C LEU A 185 -1.03 -1.91 -3.48
N GLY A 186 -0.63 -2.09 -4.74
CA GLY A 186 -0.48 -3.42 -5.34
C GLY A 186 0.49 -4.29 -4.55
N PRO A 187 0.47 -5.61 -4.78
CA PRO A 187 1.36 -6.52 -4.10
C PRO A 187 2.81 -6.05 -4.28
N THR A 188 3.57 -6.01 -3.19
CA THR A 188 4.94 -5.48 -3.17
C THR A 188 5.91 -6.37 -3.96
N LEU A 189 5.43 -7.52 -4.47
CA LEU A 189 6.11 -8.42 -5.39
C LEU A 189 5.64 -8.22 -6.83
N GLN A 190 6.49 -7.63 -7.66
CA GLN A 190 6.44 -7.80 -9.12
C GLN A 190 7.58 -8.72 -9.53
N TYR A 191 7.32 -9.81 -10.26
CA TYR A 191 8.34 -10.80 -10.71
C TYR A 191 9.50 -10.23 -11.55
N LEU A 192 9.58 -8.90 -11.74
CA LEU A 192 10.56 -8.23 -12.58
C LEU A 192 11.91 -7.91 -11.90
N ASP A 193 11.99 -7.87 -10.57
CA ASP A 193 13.25 -7.53 -9.89
C ASP A 193 14.15 -8.76 -9.70
N HIS A 194 15.22 -8.80 -10.48
CA HIS A 194 16.26 -9.83 -10.46
C HIS A 194 17.36 -9.52 -9.41
N GLY A 195 17.19 -8.46 -8.60
CA GLY A 195 18.16 -8.04 -7.60
C GLY A 195 18.03 -8.76 -6.25
N ARG A 196 19.15 -8.88 -5.52
CA ARG A 196 19.34 -9.46 -4.17
C ARG A 196 18.41 -8.94 -3.06
N GLY A 197 17.40 -8.13 -3.36
CA GLY A 197 16.42 -7.55 -2.44
C GLY A 197 15.29 -8.48 -1.99
N ARG A 198 15.36 -9.78 -2.29
CA ARG A 198 14.36 -10.79 -1.89
C ARG A 198 14.89 -11.90 -1.00
N GLN A 199 16.13 -11.80 -0.52
CA GLN A 199 16.68 -12.83 0.34
C GLN A 199 16.12 -12.66 1.76
N TRP A 200 15.29 -13.60 2.17
CA TRP A 200 14.83 -13.77 3.54
C TRP A 200 15.65 -14.86 4.22
N THR A 201 16.01 -14.62 5.47
CA THR A 201 16.65 -15.65 6.32
C THR A 201 15.61 -16.18 7.29
N LEU A 202 15.22 -17.45 7.15
CA LEU A 202 14.38 -18.14 8.12
C LEU A 202 15.23 -18.51 9.33
N VAL A 203 14.85 -18.02 10.50
CA VAL A 203 15.47 -18.33 11.79
C VAL A 203 14.42 -18.96 12.68
N SER A 204 14.66 -20.21 13.07
CA SER A 204 13.82 -20.98 13.99
C SER A 204 14.73 -21.73 14.97
N GLU A 205 14.24 -21.94 16.19
CA GLU A 205 14.91 -22.80 17.18
C GLU A 205 14.74 -24.29 16.83
N ASP A 206 13.63 -24.64 16.19
CA ASP A 206 13.34 -25.98 15.70
C ASP A 206 13.91 -26.20 14.29
N ALA A 207 14.07 -27.47 13.89
CA ALA A 207 14.44 -27.81 12.52
C ALA A 207 13.38 -27.27 11.54
N VAL A 208 13.78 -26.54 10.49
CA VAL A 208 12.84 -25.91 9.54
C VAL A 208 11.93 -26.90 8.80
N THR A 209 12.30 -28.17 8.78
CA THR A 209 11.53 -29.29 8.23
C THR A 209 10.48 -29.83 9.19
N SER A 210 10.49 -29.44 10.46
CA SER A 210 9.54 -29.90 11.47
C SER A 210 8.13 -29.38 11.19
N ALA A 211 7.15 -30.15 11.66
CA ALA A 211 5.74 -29.75 11.61
C ALA A 211 5.48 -28.51 12.49
N LEU A 212 4.49 -27.71 12.09
CA LEU A 212 3.98 -26.64 12.92
C LEU A 212 3.32 -27.21 14.19
N ARG A 213 3.61 -26.58 15.33
CA ARG A 213 3.01 -26.87 16.63
C ARG A 213 2.47 -25.59 17.26
N GLN A 214 1.49 -25.74 18.15
CA GLN A 214 0.97 -24.62 18.93
C GLN A 214 2.10 -23.95 19.72
N GLY A 215 2.12 -22.61 19.70
CA GLY A 215 3.11 -21.81 20.43
C GLY A 215 4.48 -21.76 19.74
N LEU A 216 4.63 -22.37 18.56
CA LEU A 216 5.86 -22.25 17.80
C LEU A 216 6.07 -20.81 17.33
N VAL A 217 7.28 -20.30 17.53
CA VAL A 217 7.70 -18.97 17.08
C VAL A 217 8.90 -19.11 16.15
N PHE A 218 8.85 -18.45 15.01
CA PHE A 218 10.00 -18.33 14.11
C PHE A 218 10.08 -16.91 13.54
N SER A 219 11.25 -16.53 13.02
CA SER A 219 11.45 -15.21 12.42
C SER A 219 11.96 -15.29 10.99
N LEU A 220 11.51 -14.34 10.18
CA LEU A 220 11.96 -14.12 8.82
C LEU A 220 12.74 -12.80 8.82
N LYS A 221 14.05 -12.85 8.61
CA LYS A 221 14.93 -11.68 8.71
C LYS A 221 15.34 -11.14 7.36
N ARG A 222 15.37 -9.81 7.30
CA ARG A 222 16.06 -9.00 6.29
C ARG A 222 17.11 -8.11 6.97
N PRO A 223 18.03 -7.49 6.22
CA PRO A 223 19.03 -6.59 6.79
C PRO A 223 18.44 -5.44 7.60
N ASP A 224 17.28 -4.92 7.18
CA ASP A 224 16.70 -3.69 7.73
C ASP A 224 15.53 -3.95 8.70
N PHE A 225 14.94 -5.15 8.71
CA PHE A 225 13.78 -5.51 9.52
C PHE A 225 13.54 -7.03 9.61
N SER A 226 12.63 -7.46 10.49
CA SER A 226 12.27 -8.88 10.64
C SER A 226 10.78 -9.07 10.89
N LEU A 227 10.21 -10.16 10.35
CA LEU A 227 8.87 -10.64 10.71
C LEU A 227 9.00 -11.69 11.80
N VAL A 228 8.20 -11.58 12.85
CA VAL A 228 8.07 -12.59 13.89
C VAL A 228 6.74 -13.28 13.70
N VAL A 229 6.78 -14.60 13.50
CA VAL A 229 5.60 -15.42 13.23
C VAL A 229 5.33 -16.28 14.45
N SER A 230 4.10 -16.23 14.97
CA SER A 230 3.63 -17.10 16.04
C SER A 230 2.52 -18.00 15.53
N VAL A 231 2.57 -19.28 15.88
CA VAL A 231 1.63 -20.28 15.41
C VAL A 231 0.60 -20.57 16.50
N THR A 232 -0.65 -20.24 16.20
CA THR A 232 -1.80 -20.51 17.08
C THR A 232 -2.80 -21.44 16.38
N PRO A 233 -3.35 -22.45 17.07
CA PRO A 233 -4.42 -23.27 16.51
C PRO A 233 -5.69 -22.44 16.39
N LEU A 234 -6.41 -22.61 15.28
CA LEU A 234 -7.75 -22.07 15.13
C LEU A 234 -8.71 -22.78 16.09
N PRO A 235 -9.68 -22.08 16.70
CA PRO A 235 -10.70 -22.72 17.52
C PRO A 235 -11.53 -23.65 16.64
N PHE A 236 -11.64 -24.92 17.03
CA PHE A 236 -12.50 -25.89 16.36
C PHE A 236 -13.97 -25.55 16.66
N LEU A 237 -14.75 -25.24 15.62
CA LEU A 237 -16.19 -25.06 15.72
C LEU A 237 -16.86 -26.40 15.37
N ALA A 238 -17.39 -27.09 16.39
CA ALA A 238 -18.20 -28.29 16.20
C ALA A 238 -19.65 -27.86 15.92
N LEU A 239 -20.14 -28.12 14.70
CA LEU A 239 -21.55 -27.89 14.36
C LEU A 239 -22.28 -29.23 14.49
N GLY A 240 -23.20 -29.32 15.45
CA GLY A 240 -24.12 -30.44 15.60
C GLY A 240 -25.45 -30.08 14.95
N GLU A 241 -26.04 -31.03 14.23
CA GLU A 241 -27.40 -30.91 13.70
C GLU A 241 -28.34 -31.72 14.59
N GLU A 242 -29.38 -31.07 15.11
CA GLU A 242 -30.46 -31.74 15.84
C GLU A 242 -31.75 -31.58 15.04
N PHE A 243 -32.33 -32.69 14.60
CA PHE A 243 -33.63 -32.68 13.92
C PHE A 243 -34.75 -32.48 14.94
N VAL A 244 -35.38 -31.31 14.91
CA VAL A 244 -36.56 -31.03 15.74
C VAL A 244 -37.81 -31.45 14.97
N ASP A 245 -38.52 -32.47 15.46
CA ASP A 245 -39.79 -32.93 14.86
C ASP A 245 -40.79 -31.76 14.80
N PRO A 246 -41.34 -31.41 13.62
CA PRO A 246 -42.37 -30.38 13.48
C PRO A 246 -43.61 -30.60 14.36
N LYS A 247 -43.86 -31.83 14.84
CA LYS A 247 -44.95 -32.14 15.78
C LYS A 247 -44.64 -31.77 17.23
N SER A 248 -43.37 -31.59 17.59
CA SER A 248 -42.95 -31.21 18.95
C SER A 248 -43.40 -29.80 19.36
N HIS A 249 -43.73 -28.95 18.39
CA HIS A 249 -44.23 -27.58 18.61
C HIS A 249 -45.77 -27.47 18.59
N LYS A 250 -46.50 -28.59 18.61
CA LYS A 250 -47.96 -28.56 18.64
C LYS A 250 -48.47 -28.38 20.06
N PHE A 251 -48.85 -27.14 20.38
CA PHE A 251 -49.58 -26.85 21.61
C PHE A 251 -51.04 -27.28 21.45
N VAL A 252 -51.51 -28.17 22.32
CA VAL A 252 -52.93 -28.49 22.41
C VAL A 252 -53.60 -27.42 23.28
N MET A 253 -54.38 -26.53 22.65
CA MET A 253 -55.22 -25.58 23.38
C MET A 253 -56.40 -26.36 23.96
N LYS A 254 -56.32 -26.74 25.25
CA LYS A 254 -57.45 -27.33 25.97
C LYS A 254 -58.46 -26.22 26.26
N LEU A 255 -59.48 -26.09 25.42
CA LEU A 255 -60.65 -25.29 25.76
C LEU A 255 -61.39 -26.02 26.88
N GLN A 256 -61.31 -25.52 28.11
CA GLN A 256 -62.27 -25.91 29.14
C GLN A 256 -63.60 -25.26 28.79
N SER A 257 -64.47 -26.01 28.11
CA SER A 257 -65.87 -25.66 27.95
C SER A 257 -66.60 -25.93 29.27
N GLU A 258 -66.42 -25.06 30.25
CA GLU A 258 -67.38 -24.93 31.34
C GLU A 258 -68.54 -24.08 30.82
N THR A 259 -69.62 -24.75 30.39
CA THR A 259 -71.01 -24.36 30.69
C THR A 259 -71.97 -25.33 29.99
N SER A 260 -72.71 -26.10 30.78
CA SER A 260 -74.19 -26.11 30.80
C SER A 260 -74.71 -27.33 31.55
N VAL A 261 -75.18 -27.13 32.79
CA VAL A 261 -76.60 -27.16 33.17
C VAL A 261 -76.81 -26.07 34.22
#